data_AF-A0A9E3R1I4-F1
#
_entry.id   AF-A0A9E3R1I4-F1
#
_cell.length_a   1.000
_cell.length_b   1.000
_cell.length_c   1.000
_cell.angle_alpha   90.00
_cell.angle_beta   90.00
_cell.angle_gamma   90.00
#
_symmetry.space_group_name_H-M   'P 1'
#
loop_
_entity.id
_entity.type
_entity.pdbx_description
1 polymer ?
#
loop_
_entity_poly.entity_id
_entity_poly.type
_entity_poly.pdbx_seq_one_letter_code
_entity_poly.pdbx_strand_id
1 'polypeptide(L)'
;MRPAVCALALWAGLAGAQTARVVLKWRAVQGAKSYQVEVAKDADFKQVVARQTVSEPSFTWDELPQSNHYWRVRTVDAEGREGEWSSAHTVRAAVEAPVPLEPAPEATALCGQSVTFRFQPSPLFKEWLVELSSDARFATVAQVARAPGPEVLTTLSTGTFWWRARAVDLRGRGSEPTEARRLSVKLDRPRLSAVSDAALGEASTSLAFSEVACAQGYVVEASVDGAAAVRFDVPRGPFAFRPNSLGEVRWRAAAVDAAGQQGDWSAEGTFKVRLPAPAPRGESPGQAEVDLAWNPVAQAKGYLVTLTAEGGAPKTLSTTGTTLRAPIGPGRTSWKVAAKDEKGRPGLSSEPRRFTARTPARPEVSVVSPAPGEDVHGALVVRLEGKPGEVAVDEAAFVPAPGGTLRLDALAPGTHTLRARALGTTEEVTVSFTVSPRVAARAELSVAPDALACDGVSQAAVVVRLLDDRGDVVDGAGLHLAAQHGIVTALTAGPSGTWLGSYTAPPTVPAGDEVLSVCPDEACTSPLA
;
A
#
# COMPACT_ATOMS: atom_id res chain seq x y z
N MET A 1 -20.46 -32.89 -57.73
CA MET A 1 -19.21 -32.47 -57.06
C MET A 1 -19.32 -30.99 -56.72
N ARG A 2 -19.15 -30.61 -55.44
CA ARG A 2 -18.86 -29.22 -55.07
C ARG A 2 -17.44 -28.86 -55.53
N PRO A 3 -17.18 -27.59 -55.87
CA PRO A 3 -16.07 -26.86 -55.27
C PRO A 3 -16.53 -25.45 -54.81
N ALA A 4 -16.26 -25.07 -53.57
CA ALA A 4 -15.07 -24.38 -53.10
C ALA A 4 -15.15 -22.86 -53.33
N VAL A 5 -15.29 -22.18 -52.20
CA VAL A 5 -15.33 -20.74 -51.98
C VAL A 5 -13.98 -20.12 -52.34
N CYS A 6 -14.00 -18.96 -52.99
CA CYS A 6 -12.88 -18.03 -53.01
C CYS A 6 -13.36 -16.70 -52.40
N ALA A 7 -12.86 -16.39 -51.21
CA ALA A 7 -12.97 -15.07 -50.60
C ALA A 7 -11.83 -14.20 -51.15
N LEU A 8 -12.17 -13.02 -51.67
CA LEU A 8 -11.23 -11.99 -52.05
C LEU A 8 -11.63 -10.71 -51.32
N ALA A 9 -10.80 -10.32 -50.35
CA ALA A 9 -10.82 -9.00 -49.77
C ALA A 9 -10.22 -8.02 -50.80
N LEU A 10 -10.91 -6.91 -51.05
CA LEU A 10 -10.40 -5.77 -51.80
C LEU A 10 -10.61 -4.51 -50.97
N TRP A 11 -9.56 -3.72 -50.79
CA TRP A 11 -9.66 -2.31 -50.43
C TRP A 11 -9.01 -1.44 -51.50
N ALA A 12 -9.81 -0.47 -51.94
CA ALA A 12 -9.54 0.82 -52.59
C ALA A 12 -8.61 0.90 -53.80
N GLY A 13 -9.21 1.16 -54.96
CA GLY A 13 -8.53 1.75 -56.11
C GLY A 13 -9.40 1.79 -57.37
N LEU A 14 -9.77 3.00 -57.79
CA LEU A 14 -10.38 3.39 -59.07
C LEU A 14 -11.90 3.20 -59.24
N ALA A 15 -12.54 4.34 -59.43
CA ALA A 15 -13.89 4.53 -59.93
C ALA A 15 -14.03 3.96 -61.36
N GLY A 16 -14.13 2.64 -61.48
CA GLY A 16 -14.82 2.02 -62.60
C GLY A 16 -16.27 1.80 -62.16
N ALA A 17 -17.24 2.38 -62.87
CA ALA A 17 -18.65 2.08 -62.63
C ALA A 17 -18.83 0.55 -62.77
N GLN A 18 -19.02 -0.15 -61.64
CA GLN A 18 -19.36 -1.56 -61.67
C GLN A 18 -20.70 -1.69 -62.40
N THR A 19 -20.67 -2.31 -63.58
CA THR A 19 -21.87 -2.63 -64.34
C THR A 19 -22.21 -4.09 -64.07
N ALA A 20 -23.27 -4.33 -63.30
CA ALA A 20 -23.82 -5.68 -63.15
C ALA A 20 -24.84 -5.95 -64.27
N ARG A 21 -24.82 -7.19 -64.78
CA ARG A 21 -25.61 -7.68 -65.90
C ARG A 21 -25.97 -9.15 -65.69
N VAL A 22 -27.08 -9.59 -66.26
CA VAL A 22 -27.51 -10.99 -66.20
C VAL A 22 -26.92 -11.74 -67.40
N VAL A 23 -26.22 -12.84 -67.16
CA VAL A 23 -25.69 -13.70 -68.24
C VAL A 23 -26.46 -15.02 -68.22
N LEU A 24 -27.28 -15.23 -69.25
CA LEU A 24 -28.00 -16.48 -69.49
C LEU A 24 -27.09 -17.41 -70.27
N LYS A 25 -26.91 -18.64 -69.79
CA LYS A 25 -26.09 -19.66 -70.45
C LYS A 25 -26.89 -20.94 -70.61
N TRP A 26 -26.74 -21.58 -71.76
CA TRP A 26 -27.33 -22.88 -72.04
C TRP A 26 -26.29 -23.80 -72.67
N ARG A 27 -26.64 -25.07 -72.85
CA ARG A 27 -25.77 -26.04 -73.50
C ARG A 27 -25.85 -25.83 -75.02
N ALA A 28 -24.70 -25.83 -75.69
CA ALA A 28 -24.67 -25.84 -77.15
C ALA A 28 -25.38 -27.07 -77.73
N VAL A 29 -26.10 -26.89 -78.83
CA VAL A 29 -26.84 -27.95 -79.53
C VAL A 29 -26.20 -28.19 -80.89
N GLN A 30 -25.89 -29.45 -81.20
CA GLN A 30 -25.29 -29.82 -82.48
C GLN A 30 -26.23 -29.48 -83.65
N GLY A 31 -25.70 -28.88 -84.71
CA GLY A 31 -26.48 -28.44 -85.87
C GLY A 31 -27.13 -27.05 -85.75
N ALA A 32 -27.09 -26.43 -84.56
CA ALA A 32 -27.53 -25.04 -84.40
C ALA A 32 -26.44 -24.07 -84.90
N LYS A 33 -26.80 -23.17 -85.82
CA LYS A 33 -25.93 -22.07 -86.26
C LYS A 33 -26.04 -20.87 -85.33
N SER A 34 -27.22 -20.64 -84.77
CA SER A 34 -27.49 -19.58 -83.79
C SER A 34 -28.63 -19.98 -82.86
N TYR A 35 -28.91 -19.15 -81.88
CA TYR A 35 -29.95 -19.34 -80.88
C TYR A 35 -30.80 -18.09 -80.80
N GLN A 36 -32.12 -18.24 -80.77
CA GLN A 36 -33.02 -17.15 -80.43
C GLN A 36 -33.40 -17.25 -78.97
N VAL A 37 -33.22 -16.16 -78.22
CA VAL A 37 -33.51 -16.06 -76.79
C VAL A 37 -34.62 -15.04 -76.58
N GLU A 38 -35.55 -15.37 -75.70
CA GLU A 38 -36.57 -14.45 -75.20
C GLU A 38 -36.48 -14.32 -73.69
N VAL A 39 -36.68 -13.10 -73.20
CA VAL A 39 -36.93 -12.80 -71.78
C VAL A 39 -38.30 -12.11 -71.70
N ALA A 40 -39.16 -12.56 -70.78
CA ALA A 40 -40.52 -12.09 -70.59
C ALA A 40 -40.84 -11.86 -69.11
N LYS A 41 -41.90 -11.08 -68.83
CA LYS A 41 -42.40 -10.86 -67.46
C LYS A 41 -43.30 -11.99 -66.96
N ASP A 42 -43.86 -12.78 -67.86
CA ASP A 42 -44.76 -13.90 -67.56
C ASP A 42 -44.24 -15.22 -68.14
N ALA A 43 -44.63 -16.34 -67.53
CA ALA A 43 -44.19 -17.67 -67.92
C ALA A 43 -44.75 -18.16 -69.26
N ASP A 44 -45.85 -17.55 -69.75
CA ASP A 44 -46.45 -17.86 -71.06
C ASP A 44 -45.79 -17.07 -72.21
N PHE A 45 -44.82 -16.21 -71.91
CA PHE A 45 -44.14 -15.34 -72.88
C PHE A 45 -45.08 -14.41 -73.66
N LYS A 46 -46.15 -13.91 -73.02
CA LYS A 46 -47.06 -12.90 -73.59
C LYS A 46 -46.51 -11.48 -73.50
N GLN A 47 -45.63 -11.21 -72.54
CA GLN A 47 -44.99 -9.92 -72.28
C GLN A 47 -43.48 -10.03 -72.42
N VAL A 48 -43.01 -10.22 -73.65
CA VAL A 48 -41.57 -10.28 -73.99
C VAL A 48 -40.94 -8.89 -73.83
N VAL A 49 -39.88 -8.82 -73.02
CA VAL A 49 -39.11 -7.59 -72.74
C VAL A 49 -37.75 -7.56 -73.45
N ALA A 50 -37.24 -8.72 -73.86
CA ALA A 50 -36.06 -8.82 -74.72
C ALA A 50 -36.20 -10.03 -75.64
N ARG A 51 -35.82 -9.87 -76.91
CA ARG A 51 -35.71 -10.95 -77.89
C ARG A 51 -34.45 -10.72 -78.71
N GLN A 52 -33.55 -11.70 -78.75
CA GLN A 52 -32.25 -11.58 -79.43
C GLN A 52 -31.86 -12.88 -80.10
N THR A 53 -31.22 -12.81 -81.26
CA THR A 53 -30.51 -13.95 -81.87
C THR A 53 -29.01 -13.82 -81.61
N VAL A 54 -28.40 -14.88 -81.09
CA VAL A 54 -26.96 -14.94 -80.73
C VAL A 54 -26.31 -16.18 -81.34
N SER A 55 -25.04 -16.10 -81.74
CA SER A 55 -24.30 -17.24 -82.29
C SER A 55 -23.73 -18.17 -81.22
N GLU A 56 -23.38 -17.61 -80.07
CA GLU A 56 -22.86 -18.36 -78.92
C GLU A 56 -23.99 -18.89 -78.04
N PRO A 57 -23.77 -19.97 -77.25
CA PRO A 57 -24.74 -20.50 -76.31
C PRO A 57 -24.85 -19.64 -75.02
N SER A 58 -24.80 -18.33 -75.16
CA SER A 58 -24.99 -17.36 -74.08
C SER A 58 -25.63 -16.07 -74.58
N PHE A 59 -26.43 -15.44 -73.72
CA PHE A 59 -27.02 -14.12 -73.95
C PHE A 59 -26.77 -13.26 -72.72
N THR A 60 -26.22 -12.07 -72.95
CA THR A 60 -26.04 -11.05 -71.92
C THR A 60 -27.21 -10.09 -71.97
N TRP A 61 -27.98 -10.07 -70.90
CA TRP A 61 -29.06 -9.12 -70.71
C TRP A 61 -28.54 -7.96 -69.86
N ASP A 62 -28.37 -6.79 -70.49
CA ASP A 62 -27.85 -5.56 -69.87
C ASP A 62 -28.89 -4.87 -68.98
N GLU A 63 -29.67 -5.66 -68.25
CA GLU A 63 -30.63 -5.19 -67.24
C GLU A 63 -30.43 -5.97 -65.93
N LEU A 64 -30.71 -5.28 -64.83
CA LEU A 64 -30.80 -5.88 -63.50
C LEU A 64 -32.28 -5.95 -63.13
N PRO A 65 -32.90 -7.13 -63.15
CA PRO A 65 -34.34 -7.27 -62.94
C PRO A 65 -34.72 -6.93 -61.49
N GLN A 66 -35.77 -6.12 -61.30
CA GLN A 66 -36.37 -5.84 -59.97
C GLN A 66 -37.50 -6.82 -59.60
N SER A 67 -37.94 -7.63 -60.55
CA SER A 67 -38.93 -8.69 -60.36
C SER A 67 -38.46 -9.97 -61.04
N ASN A 68 -39.07 -11.12 -60.72
CA ASN A 68 -38.79 -12.34 -61.45
C ASN A 68 -39.16 -12.17 -62.93
N HIS A 69 -38.31 -12.71 -63.80
CA HIS A 69 -38.52 -12.78 -65.25
C HIS A 69 -38.38 -14.23 -65.70
N TYR A 70 -38.91 -14.53 -66.88
CA TYR A 70 -38.86 -15.84 -67.50
C TYR A 70 -38.07 -15.77 -68.78
N TRP A 71 -37.25 -16.76 -69.08
CA TRP A 71 -36.51 -16.81 -70.32
C TRP A 71 -36.59 -18.19 -70.96
N ARG A 72 -36.54 -18.21 -72.28
CA ARG A 72 -36.48 -19.44 -73.08
C ARG A 72 -35.55 -19.24 -74.26
N VAL A 73 -35.05 -20.34 -74.79
CA VAL A 73 -34.14 -20.36 -75.93
C VAL A 73 -34.54 -21.45 -76.91
N ARG A 74 -34.40 -21.17 -78.21
CA ARG A 74 -34.52 -22.17 -79.29
C ARG A 74 -33.34 -22.08 -80.23
N THR A 75 -33.05 -23.18 -80.91
CA THR A 75 -32.01 -23.25 -81.93
C THR A 75 -32.50 -22.68 -83.26
N VAL A 76 -31.58 -22.12 -84.04
CA VAL A 76 -31.79 -21.75 -85.43
C VAL A 76 -30.66 -22.36 -86.25
N ASP A 77 -30.97 -23.18 -87.24
CA ASP A 77 -29.98 -23.91 -88.05
C ASP A 77 -29.38 -23.05 -89.17
N ALA A 78 -28.55 -23.67 -90.02
CA ALA A 78 -27.85 -22.95 -91.09
C ALA A 78 -28.77 -22.43 -92.20
N GLU A 79 -29.92 -23.08 -92.40
CA GLU A 79 -30.96 -22.70 -93.36
C GLU A 79 -31.98 -21.72 -92.75
N GLY A 80 -31.81 -21.33 -91.48
CA GLY A 80 -32.71 -20.41 -90.77
C GLY A 80 -33.95 -21.08 -90.21
N ARG A 81 -34.02 -22.42 -90.17
CA ARG A 81 -35.15 -23.14 -89.56
C ARG A 81 -35.04 -23.09 -88.05
N GLU A 82 -36.16 -22.81 -87.41
CA GLU A 82 -36.27 -22.63 -85.97
C GLU A 82 -36.67 -23.96 -85.31
N GLY A 83 -35.97 -24.34 -84.24
CA GLY A 83 -36.35 -25.48 -83.41
C GLY A 83 -37.45 -25.14 -82.40
N GLU A 84 -37.87 -26.16 -81.65
CA GLU A 84 -38.77 -25.98 -80.51
C GLU A 84 -38.15 -25.10 -79.42
N TRP A 85 -38.99 -24.35 -78.73
CA TRP A 85 -38.59 -23.60 -77.55
C TRP A 85 -38.20 -24.52 -76.41
N SER A 86 -37.19 -24.12 -75.63
CA SER A 86 -36.92 -24.72 -74.33
C SER A 86 -38.12 -24.54 -73.39
N SER A 87 -38.13 -25.31 -72.30
CA SER A 87 -38.94 -24.95 -71.15
C SER A 87 -38.58 -23.55 -70.63
N ALA A 88 -39.53 -22.91 -69.96
CA ALA A 88 -39.33 -21.62 -69.33
C ALA A 88 -38.37 -21.75 -68.14
N HIS A 89 -37.35 -20.90 -68.09
CA HIS A 89 -36.43 -20.77 -66.99
C HIS A 89 -36.65 -19.44 -66.27
N THR A 90 -36.40 -19.36 -64.96
CA THR A 90 -36.62 -18.13 -64.17
C THR A 90 -35.30 -17.39 -63.91
N VAL A 91 -35.30 -16.08 -64.16
CA VAL A 91 -34.33 -15.13 -63.60
C VAL A 91 -34.97 -14.50 -62.38
N ARG A 92 -34.37 -14.68 -61.19
CA ARG A 92 -34.87 -14.03 -59.97
C ARG A 92 -34.58 -12.53 -59.99
N ALA A 93 -35.36 -11.76 -59.24
CA ALA A 93 -35.04 -10.35 -58.99
C ALA A 93 -33.60 -10.23 -58.46
N ALA A 94 -32.81 -9.36 -59.08
CA ALA A 94 -31.45 -9.04 -58.66
C ALA A 94 -31.45 -7.98 -57.54
N VAL A 95 -32.54 -7.21 -57.42
CA VAL A 95 -32.71 -6.11 -56.47
C VAL A 95 -33.84 -6.48 -55.51
N GLU A 96 -33.54 -7.35 -54.55
CA GLU A 96 -34.44 -7.70 -53.44
C GLU A 96 -34.22 -6.77 -52.24
N ALA A 97 -35.15 -6.77 -51.28
CA ALA A 97 -34.94 -6.07 -50.02
C ALA A 97 -33.69 -6.63 -49.29
N PRO A 98 -32.84 -5.79 -48.69
CA PRO A 98 -31.64 -6.27 -48.00
C PRO A 98 -32.01 -7.15 -46.80
N VAL A 99 -31.29 -8.26 -46.59
CA VAL A 99 -31.57 -9.17 -45.46
C VAL A 99 -30.95 -8.61 -44.18
N PRO A 100 -31.74 -8.23 -43.14
CA PRO A 100 -31.17 -7.66 -41.93
C PRO A 100 -30.68 -8.72 -40.95
N LEU A 101 -29.42 -8.59 -40.53
CA LEU A 101 -28.73 -9.41 -39.54
C LEU A 101 -28.80 -8.79 -38.14
N GLU A 102 -28.62 -7.46 -38.04
CA GLU A 102 -28.71 -6.70 -36.79
C GLU A 102 -29.50 -5.41 -37.00
N PRO A 103 -30.16 -4.89 -35.95
CA PRO A 103 -30.40 -5.56 -34.68
C PRO A 103 -31.41 -6.72 -34.81
N ALA A 104 -31.42 -7.62 -33.83
CA ALA A 104 -32.40 -8.69 -33.75
C ALA A 104 -33.84 -8.13 -33.68
N PRO A 105 -34.86 -8.90 -34.09
CA PRO A 105 -36.26 -8.51 -33.86
C PRO A 105 -36.50 -8.15 -32.39
N GLU A 106 -37.23 -7.06 -32.15
CA GLU A 106 -37.55 -6.54 -30.80
C GLU A 106 -36.33 -6.17 -29.94
N ALA A 107 -35.20 -5.86 -30.55
CA ALA A 107 -34.00 -5.45 -29.83
C ALA A 107 -34.24 -4.22 -28.94
N THR A 108 -33.44 -4.15 -27.88
CA THR A 108 -33.31 -2.97 -27.02
C THR A 108 -31.89 -2.41 -27.15
N ALA A 109 -31.77 -1.10 -27.33
CA ALA A 109 -30.52 -0.35 -27.34
C ALA A 109 -30.50 0.71 -26.23
N LEU A 110 -29.32 1.21 -25.91
CA LEU A 110 -29.13 2.27 -24.93
C LEU A 110 -28.96 3.61 -25.63
N CYS A 111 -29.61 4.64 -25.08
CA CYS A 111 -29.49 6.00 -25.60
C CYS A 111 -28.07 6.52 -25.45
N GLY A 112 -27.63 7.35 -26.41
CA GLY A 112 -26.26 7.86 -26.48
C GLY A 112 -25.23 6.88 -27.03
N GLN A 113 -25.60 5.61 -27.24
CA GLN A 113 -24.80 4.67 -28.03
C GLN A 113 -25.27 4.68 -29.49
N SER A 114 -24.34 4.47 -30.41
CA SER A 114 -24.69 4.24 -31.82
C SER A 114 -25.38 2.88 -31.95
N VAL A 115 -26.52 2.87 -32.61
CA VAL A 115 -27.19 1.64 -33.03
C VAL A 115 -26.61 1.24 -34.38
N THR A 116 -26.08 0.01 -34.43
CA THR A 116 -25.56 -0.59 -35.66
C THR A 116 -26.64 -1.45 -36.31
N PHE A 117 -26.94 -1.15 -37.57
CA PHE A 117 -27.77 -1.98 -38.43
C PHE A 117 -26.85 -2.70 -39.41
N ARG A 118 -26.90 -4.04 -39.39
CA ARG A 118 -26.06 -4.88 -40.24
C ARG A 118 -26.92 -5.69 -41.18
N PHE A 119 -26.52 -5.75 -42.45
CA PHE A 119 -27.23 -6.46 -43.51
C PHE A 119 -26.33 -7.53 -44.13
N GLN A 120 -26.93 -8.53 -44.76
CA GLN A 120 -26.18 -9.47 -45.59
C GLN A 120 -25.52 -8.70 -46.75
N PRO A 121 -24.19 -8.77 -46.92
CA PRO A 121 -23.49 -8.05 -47.99
C PRO A 121 -23.97 -8.50 -49.37
N SER A 122 -24.10 -7.54 -50.29
CA SER A 122 -24.44 -7.80 -51.70
C SER A 122 -23.58 -6.91 -52.61
N PRO A 123 -22.93 -7.48 -53.64
CA PRO A 123 -22.17 -6.70 -54.62
C PRO A 123 -23.08 -5.92 -55.59
N LEU A 124 -24.40 -6.14 -55.54
CA LEU A 124 -25.36 -5.47 -56.42
C LEU A 124 -25.85 -4.13 -55.85
N PHE A 125 -25.55 -3.84 -54.59
CA PHE A 125 -25.93 -2.61 -53.91
C PHE A 125 -24.71 -1.71 -53.68
N LYS A 126 -24.91 -0.40 -53.85
CA LYS A 126 -23.89 0.63 -53.60
C LYS A 126 -24.21 1.54 -52.41
N GLU A 127 -25.44 1.48 -51.91
CA GLU A 127 -25.90 2.26 -50.76
C GLU A 127 -26.98 1.50 -50.00
N TRP A 128 -26.96 1.62 -48.68
CA TRP A 128 -27.94 1.06 -47.76
C TRP A 128 -28.58 2.21 -46.98
N LEU A 129 -29.89 2.12 -46.80
CA LEU A 129 -30.69 3.10 -46.08
C LEU A 129 -31.43 2.41 -44.95
N VAL A 130 -31.47 3.05 -43.78
CA VAL A 130 -32.34 2.68 -42.67
C VAL A 130 -33.31 3.82 -42.43
N GLU A 131 -34.59 3.55 -42.63
CA GLU A 131 -35.68 4.47 -42.31
C GLU A 131 -36.20 4.12 -40.92
N LEU A 132 -36.35 5.13 -40.05
CA LEU A 132 -36.93 5.01 -38.72
C LEU A 132 -38.21 5.85 -38.62
N SER A 133 -39.19 5.33 -37.90
CA SER A 133 -40.53 5.89 -37.73
C SER A 133 -41.05 5.61 -36.32
N SER A 134 -41.99 6.41 -35.83
CA SER A 134 -42.75 6.11 -34.61
C SER A 134 -43.92 5.14 -34.86
N ASP A 135 -44.24 4.85 -36.13
CA ASP A 135 -45.35 4.01 -36.57
C ASP A 135 -44.90 2.92 -37.56
N ALA A 136 -45.47 1.72 -37.41
CA ALA A 136 -45.12 0.53 -38.18
C ALA A 136 -45.48 0.62 -39.68
N ARG A 137 -46.42 1.50 -40.04
CA ARG A 137 -46.85 1.72 -41.43
C ARG A 137 -45.99 2.78 -42.12
N PHE A 138 -45.08 3.43 -41.40
CA PHE A 138 -44.21 4.50 -41.91
C PHE A 138 -45.01 5.63 -42.56
N ALA A 139 -46.13 6.03 -41.92
CA ALA A 139 -46.92 7.18 -42.37
C ALA A 139 -46.08 8.48 -42.42
N THR A 140 -45.10 8.59 -41.53
CA THR A 140 -44.06 9.62 -41.58
C THR A 140 -42.73 8.99 -41.18
N VAL A 141 -41.69 9.23 -41.99
CA VAL A 141 -40.33 8.80 -41.66
C VAL A 141 -39.70 9.86 -40.77
N ALA A 142 -39.35 9.50 -39.54
CA ALA A 142 -38.75 10.40 -38.57
C ALA A 142 -37.26 10.64 -38.87
N GLN A 143 -36.55 9.61 -39.31
CA GLN A 143 -35.10 9.68 -39.58
C GLN A 143 -34.69 8.70 -40.68
N VAL A 144 -33.71 9.09 -41.49
CA VAL A 144 -33.09 8.22 -42.50
C VAL A 144 -31.58 8.24 -42.31
N ALA A 145 -31.00 7.08 -42.01
CA ALA A 145 -29.56 6.87 -41.97
C ALA A 145 -29.08 6.17 -43.25
N ARG A 146 -27.87 6.46 -43.71
CA ARG A 146 -27.32 5.95 -44.98
C ARG A 146 -25.89 5.50 -44.82
N ALA A 147 -25.47 4.47 -45.54
CA ALA A 147 -24.08 4.07 -45.64
C ALA A 147 -23.76 3.48 -47.03
N PRO A 148 -22.50 3.61 -47.51
CA PRO A 148 -22.06 2.99 -48.77
C PRO A 148 -21.80 1.48 -48.64
N GLY A 149 -22.00 0.90 -47.47
CA GLY A 149 -21.79 -0.52 -47.18
C GLY A 149 -22.93 -1.13 -46.37
N PRO A 150 -22.90 -2.45 -46.13
CA PRO A 150 -23.98 -3.19 -45.47
C PRO A 150 -24.05 -2.97 -43.95
N GLU A 151 -23.36 -1.95 -43.43
CA GLU A 151 -23.40 -1.55 -42.03
C GLU A 151 -23.75 -0.06 -41.96
N VAL A 152 -24.90 0.24 -41.33
CA VAL A 152 -25.42 1.60 -41.16
C VAL A 152 -25.46 1.91 -39.67
N LEU A 153 -24.83 3.01 -39.25
CA LEU A 153 -24.82 3.45 -37.86
C LEU A 153 -25.66 4.71 -37.71
N THR A 154 -26.38 4.79 -36.59
CA THR A 154 -27.12 6.00 -36.23
C THR A 154 -27.29 6.12 -34.72
N THR A 155 -27.42 7.34 -34.21
CA THR A 155 -27.83 7.59 -32.83
C THR A 155 -29.34 7.87 -32.79
N LEU A 156 -29.96 7.51 -31.67
CA LEU A 156 -31.41 7.66 -31.44
C LEU A 156 -31.65 8.19 -30.03
N SER A 157 -32.72 8.98 -29.87
CA SER A 157 -33.25 9.35 -28.56
C SER A 157 -33.95 8.16 -27.90
N THR A 158 -34.33 8.29 -26.63
CA THR A 158 -35.17 7.28 -25.97
C THR A 158 -36.53 7.17 -26.66
N GLY A 159 -37.12 5.98 -26.59
CA GLY A 159 -38.45 5.71 -27.15
C GLY A 159 -38.53 4.37 -27.89
N THR A 160 -39.72 4.10 -28.42
CA THR A 160 -39.95 2.95 -29.32
C THR A 160 -39.96 3.45 -30.76
N PHE A 161 -39.16 2.78 -31.60
CA PHE A 161 -39.08 3.04 -33.03
C PHE A 161 -39.46 1.79 -33.83
N TRP A 162 -40.00 2.02 -35.02
CA TRP A 162 -40.10 1.06 -36.10
C TRP A 162 -39.04 1.40 -37.13
N TRP A 163 -38.28 0.41 -37.59
CA TRP A 163 -37.28 0.60 -38.63
C TRP A 163 -37.48 -0.39 -39.78
N ARG A 164 -37.12 0.06 -40.99
CA ARG A 164 -37.05 -0.76 -42.19
C ARG A 164 -35.86 -0.33 -43.03
N ALA A 165 -35.31 -1.25 -43.80
CA ALA A 165 -34.15 -0.97 -44.62
C ALA A 165 -34.47 -1.03 -46.11
N ARG A 166 -33.72 -0.27 -46.89
CA ARG A 166 -33.70 -0.33 -48.35
C ARG A 166 -32.25 -0.37 -48.81
N ALA A 167 -32.02 -0.89 -50.00
CA ALA A 167 -30.73 -0.77 -50.67
C ALA A 167 -30.91 -0.08 -52.02
N VAL A 168 -29.86 0.59 -52.49
CA VAL A 168 -29.80 1.19 -53.82
C VAL A 168 -28.85 0.36 -54.66
N ASP A 169 -29.35 -0.10 -55.80
CA ASP A 169 -28.58 -0.90 -56.74
C ASP A 169 -27.48 -0.07 -57.44
N LEU A 170 -26.59 -0.76 -58.16
CA LEU A 170 -25.53 -0.11 -58.94
C LEU A 170 -26.06 0.94 -59.93
N ARG A 171 -27.30 0.77 -60.42
CA ARG A 171 -27.99 1.68 -61.35
C ARG A 171 -28.75 2.83 -60.67
N GLY A 172 -28.69 2.93 -59.34
CA GLY A 172 -29.33 4.02 -58.59
C GLY A 172 -30.81 3.80 -58.28
N ARG A 173 -31.34 2.59 -58.47
CA ARG A 173 -32.74 2.27 -58.15
C ARG A 173 -32.84 1.64 -56.77
N GLY A 174 -33.89 2.00 -56.02
CA GLY A 174 -34.15 1.43 -54.71
C GLY A 174 -34.74 0.02 -54.78
N SER A 175 -34.43 -0.80 -53.79
CA SER A 175 -35.16 -2.03 -53.48
C SER A 175 -36.51 -1.72 -52.84
N GLU A 176 -37.37 -2.73 -52.81
CA GLU A 176 -38.47 -2.76 -51.84
C GLU A 176 -37.91 -2.67 -50.41
N PRO A 177 -38.68 -2.09 -49.46
CA PRO A 177 -38.25 -2.04 -48.09
C PRO A 177 -38.32 -3.44 -47.47
N THR A 178 -37.50 -3.67 -46.44
CA THR A 178 -37.68 -4.83 -45.56
C THR A 178 -38.99 -4.72 -44.79
N GLU A 179 -39.43 -5.84 -44.22
CA GLU A 179 -40.44 -5.82 -43.18
C GLU A 179 -40.03 -4.88 -42.03
N ALA A 180 -41.03 -4.20 -41.46
CA ALA A 180 -40.85 -3.30 -40.35
C ALA A 180 -40.46 -4.09 -39.08
N ARG A 181 -39.38 -3.70 -38.43
CA ARG A 181 -38.93 -4.27 -37.15
C ARG A 181 -39.00 -3.23 -36.05
N ARG A 182 -39.35 -3.67 -34.84
CA ARG A 182 -39.40 -2.82 -33.65
C ARG A 182 -38.03 -2.73 -32.98
N LEU A 183 -37.66 -1.55 -32.52
CA LEU A 183 -36.46 -1.24 -31.74
C LEU A 183 -36.84 -0.35 -30.55
N SER A 184 -36.45 -0.73 -29.34
CA SER A 184 -36.65 0.09 -28.14
C SER A 184 -35.33 0.72 -27.71
N VAL A 185 -35.30 2.03 -27.52
CA VAL A 185 -34.12 2.75 -27.02
C VAL A 185 -34.42 3.24 -25.60
N LYS A 186 -33.62 2.80 -24.62
CA LYS A 186 -33.83 3.08 -23.20
C LYS A 186 -32.65 3.86 -22.61
N LEU A 187 -32.87 4.47 -21.45
CA LEU A 187 -31.80 5.03 -20.64
C LEU A 187 -30.95 3.88 -20.06
N ASP A 188 -29.65 4.13 -19.91
CA ASP A 188 -28.78 3.24 -19.13
C ASP A 188 -29.00 3.46 -17.62
N ARG A 189 -28.50 2.53 -16.81
CA ARG A 189 -28.56 2.60 -15.34
C ARG A 189 -27.41 3.45 -14.81
N PRO A 190 -27.67 4.45 -13.93
CA PRO A 190 -26.60 5.17 -13.25
C PRO A 190 -25.73 4.22 -12.42
N ARG A 191 -24.42 4.44 -12.40
CA ARG A 191 -23.48 3.72 -11.55
C ARG A 191 -23.21 4.53 -10.29
N LEU A 192 -23.54 3.99 -9.13
CA LEU A 192 -23.38 4.69 -7.85
C LEU A 192 -21.90 4.74 -7.44
N SER A 193 -21.48 5.86 -6.87
CA SER A 193 -20.18 5.99 -6.21
C SER A 193 -20.28 5.51 -4.77
N ALA A 194 -19.18 4.95 -4.23
CA ALA A 194 -19.12 4.59 -2.83
C ALA A 194 -19.26 5.84 -1.95
N VAL A 195 -20.05 5.74 -0.88
CA VAL A 195 -20.32 6.82 0.07
C VAL A 195 -19.76 6.40 1.42
N SER A 196 -18.96 7.25 2.04
CA SER A 196 -18.47 7.02 3.41
C SER A 196 -19.61 7.20 4.42
N ASP A 197 -19.44 6.62 5.61
CA ASP A 197 -20.38 6.83 6.70
C ASP A 197 -20.49 8.32 7.05
N ALA A 198 -21.72 8.80 7.25
CA ALA A 198 -22.02 10.21 7.46
C ALA A 198 -22.30 10.49 8.94
N ALA A 199 -22.01 11.71 9.39
CA ALA A 199 -22.34 12.15 10.74
C ALA A 199 -23.81 12.59 10.84
N LEU A 200 -24.49 12.19 11.91
CA LEU A 200 -25.81 12.70 12.23
C LEU A 200 -25.75 14.21 12.47
N GLY A 201 -26.64 14.96 11.81
CA GLY A 201 -26.69 16.42 11.92
C GLY A 201 -25.64 17.15 11.08
N GLU A 202 -24.86 16.44 10.26
CA GLU A 202 -24.03 17.06 9.24
C GLU A 202 -24.88 17.77 8.19
N ALA A 203 -24.37 18.87 7.63
CA ALA A 203 -25.11 19.71 6.70
C ALA A 203 -25.58 18.96 5.45
N SER A 204 -24.75 18.05 4.92
CA SER A 204 -25.08 17.13 3.83
C SER A 204 -23.97 16.11 3.59
N THR A 205 -24.34 14.92 3.12
CA THR A 205 -23.45 13.96 2.45
C THR A 205 -23.76 13.91 0.96
N SER A 206 -22.74 13.69 0.14
CA SER A 206 -22.84 13.71 -1.33
C SER A 206 -23.14 12.31 -1.86
N LEU A 207 -24.32 12.12 -2.45
CA LEU A 207 -24.69 10.90 -3.17
C LEU A 207 -24.38 11.08 -4.66
N ALA A 208 -23.21 10.59 -5.08
CA ALA A 208 -22.71 10.73 -6.44
C ALA A 208 -22.98 9.47 -7.29
N PHE A 209 -23.30 9.67 -8.56
CA PHE A 209 -23.52 8.60 -9.53
C PHE A 209 -23.12 9.07 -10.94
N SER A 210 -22.86 8.12 -11.85
CA SER A 210 -22.48 8.44 -13.22
C SER A 210 -23.60 9.13 -13.99
N GLU A 211 -23.24 10.07 -14.86
CA GLU A 211 -24.20 10.65 -15.80
C GLU A 211 -24.62 9.61 -16.85
N VAL A 212 -25.89 9.64 -17.23
CA VAL A 212 -26.52 8.77 -18.23
C VAL A 212 -26.85 9.61 -19.45
N ALA A 213 -26.43 9.16 -20.62
CA ALA A 213 -26.73 9.84 -21.87
C ALA A 213 -28.25 9.92 -22.11
N CYS A 214 -28.70 11.05 -22.68
CA CYS A 214 -30.10 11.39 -22.92
C CYS A 214 -30.96 11.63 -21.66
N ALA A 215 -30.41 11.48 -20.46
CA ALA A 215 -31.10 11.85 -19.24
C ALA A 215 -31.30 13.38 -19.18
N GLN A 216 -32.49 13.81 -18.78
CA GLN A 216 -32.83 15.21 -18.46
C GLN A 216 -32.95 15.45 -16.95
N GLY A 217 -32.88 14.37 -16.17
CA GLY A 217 -32.88 14.41 -14.72
C GLY A 217 -32.72 13.01 -14.17
N TYR A 218 -32.79 12.92 -12.85
CA TYR A 218 -32.68 11.67 -12.10
C TYR A 218 -33.73 11.65 -11.02
N VAL A 219 -34.06 10.44 -10.60
CA VAL A 219 -34.79 10.20 -9.36
C VAL A 219 -33.85 9.46 -8.44
N VAL A 220 -33.76 9.92 -7.20
CA VAL A 220 -33.06 9.22 -6.13
C VAL A 220 -34.09 8.73 -5.12
N GLU A 221 -33.98 7.47 -4.71
CA GLU A 221 -34.71 6.93 -3.58
C GLU A 221 -33.73 6.59 -2.47
N ALA A 222 -34.05 6.98 -1.24
CA ALA A 222 -33.25 6.66 -0.06
C ALA A 222 -34.16 6.23 1.10
N SER A 223 -33.75 5.18 1.82
CA SER A 223 -34.43 4.66 3.01
C SER A 223 -33.45 4.50 4.15
N VAL A 224 -33.91 4.58 5.40
CA VAL A 224 -33.08 4.39 6.61
C VAL A 224 -33.63 3.23 7.43
N ASP A 225 -32.77 2.28 7.80
CA ASP A 225 -33.10 1.10 8.62
C ASP A 225 -34.38 0.34 8.12
N GLY A 226 -34.60 0.31 6.80
CA GLY A 226 -35.75 -0.38 6.18
C GLY A 226 -37.08 0.38 6.21
N ALA A 227 -37.07 1.66 6.63
CA ALA A 227 -38.23 2.53 6.49
C ALA A 227 -38.63 2.74 5.01
N ALA A 228 -39.82 3.29 4.78
CA ALA A 228 -40.27 3.63 3.43
C ALA A 228 -39.25 4.55 2.74
N ALA A 229 -38.90 4.22 1.50
CA ALA A 229 -37.97 5.03 0.72
C ALA A 229 -38.60 6.40 0.41
N VAL A 230 -37.84 7.46 0.64
CA VAL A 230 -38.18 8.81 0.24
C VAL A 230 -37.64 9.04 -1.16
N ARG A 231 -38.49 9.58 -2.04
CA ARG A 231 -38.18 9.86 -3.44
C ARG A 231 -37.81 11.33 -3.61
N PHE A 232 -36.75 11.59 -4.37
CA PHE A 232 -36.23 12.92 -4.67
C PHE A 232 -36.04 13.08 -6.17
N ASP A 233 -36.57 14.16 -6.74
CA ASP A 233 -36.28 14.55 -8.11
C ASP A 233 -34.99 15.39 -8.13
N VAL A 234 -34.03 14.95 -8.93
CA VAL A 234 -32.66 15.44 -8.94
C VAL A 234 -32.32 15.88 -10.36
N PRO A 235 -32.24 17.19 -10.65
CA PRO A 235 -31.95 17.68 -12.00
C PRO A 235 -30.58 17.21 -12.52
N ARG A 236 -29.59 17.10 -11.63
CA ARG A 236 -28.23 16.65 -11.94
C ARG A 236 -27.55 16.11 -10.68
N GLY A 237 -26.60 15.18 -10.85
CA GLY A 237 -25.75 14.70 -9.76
C GLY A 237 -24.58 15.66 -9.47
N PRO A 238 -23.91 15.52 -8.30
CA PRO A 238 -24.30 14.68 -7.16
C PRO A 238 -25.46 15.29 -6.34
N PHE A 239 -26.21 14.44 -5.63
CA PHE A 239 -27.33 14.85 -4.77
C PHE A 239 -26.87 15.07 -3.32
N ALA A 240 -27.24 16.19 -2.72
CA ALA A 240 -26.94 16.52 -1.33
C ALA A 240 -27.99 15.91 -0.38
N PHE A 241 -27.67 14.75 0.21
CA PHE A 241 -28.53 14.08 1.18
C PHE A 241 -28.25 14.62 2.60
N ARG A 242 -29.29 14.92 3.39
CA ARG A 242 -29.14 15.40 4.77
C ARG A 242 -29.43 14.28 5.78
N PRO A 243 -28.43 13.78 6.52
CA PRO A 243 -28.63 12.75 7.53
C PRO A 243 -29.41 13.29 8.74
N ASN A 244 -30.64 12.80 8.94
CA ASN A 244 -31.53 13.23 10.02
C ASN A 244 -31.87 12.12 11.03
N SER A 245 -31.51 10.87 10.75
CA SER A 245 -31.73 9.72 11.62
C SER A 245 -30.55 8.75 11.56
N LEU A 246 -30.21 8.13 12.70
CA LEU A 246 -29.20 7.07 12.77
C LEU A 246 -29.69 5.81 12.07
N GLY A 247 -28.77 5.08 11.42
CA GLY A 247 -29.10 3.81 10.77
C GLY A 247 -28.29 3.53 9.51
N GLU A 248 -28.56 2.39 8.90
CA GLU A 248 -28.10 2.06 7.56
C GLU A 248 -29.01 2.73 6.52
N VAL A 249 -28.43 3.55 5.67
CA VAL A 249 -29.10 4.16 4.53
C VAL A 249 -28.92 3.26 3.32
N ARG A 250 -30.03 2.93 2.67
CA ARG A 250 -30.04 2.25 1.36
C ARG A 250 -30.58 3.21 0.33
N TRP A 251 -29.87 3.36 -0.78
CA TRP A 251 -30.25 4.30 -1.81
C TRP A 251 -29.99 3.79 -3.21
N ARG A 252 -30.74 4.31 -4.17
CA ARG A 252 -30.64 3.99 -5.59
C ARG A 252 -31.00 5.20 -6.45
N ALA A 253 -30.49 5.25 -7.66
CA ALA A 253 -30.76 6.31 -8.61
C ALA A 253 -31.26 5.74 -9.95
N ALA A 254 -32.19 6.43 -10.60
CA ALA A 254 -32.63 6.12 -11.95
C ALA A 254 -32.60 7.40 -12.80
N ALA A 255 -32.21 7.28 -14.06
CA ALA A 255 -32.27 8.40 -14.99
C ALA A 255 -33.72 8.62 -15.47
N VAL A 256 -34.04 9.86 -15.83
CA VAL A 256 -35.33 10.27 -16.39
C VAL A 256 -35.08 10.97 -17.73
N ASP A 257 -35.86 10.63 -18.75
CA ASP A 257 -35.72 11.22 -20.09
C ASP A 257 -36.50 12.54 -20.26
N ALA A 258 -36.43 13.12 -21.47
CA ALA A 258 -37.12 14.37 -21.78
C ALA A 258 -38.66 14.28 -21.72
N ALA A 259 -39.23 13.08 -21.79
CA ALA A 259 -40.67 12.85 -21.65
C ALA A 259 -41.08 12.61 -20.19
N GLY A 260 -40.14 12.68 -19.24
CA GLY A 260 -40.38 12.36 -17.84
C GLY A 260 -40.46 10.86 -17.54
N GLN A 261 -40.05 10.01 -18.49
CA GLN A 261 -40.08 8.56 -18.29
C GLN A 261 -38.83 8.10 -17.54
N GLN A 262 -39.05 7.35 -16.46
CA GLN A 262 -37.98 6.79 -15.64
C GLN A 262 -37.39 5.55 -16.30
N GLY A 263 -36.07 5.48 -16.36
CA GLY A 263 -35.33 4.28 -16.70
C GLY A 263 -35.25 3.26 -15.54
N ASP A 264 -34.42 2.25 -15.75
CA ASP A 264 -34.15 1.26 -14.73
C ASP A 264 -33.35 1.85 -13.56
N TRP A 265 -33.59 1.31 -12.36
CA TRP A 265 -32.80 1.64 -11.19
C TRP A 265 -31.36 1.13 -11.28
N SER A 266 -30.44 1.90 -10.70
CA SER A 266 -29.10 1.44 -10.35
C SER A 266 -29.14 0.22 -9.42
N ALA A 267 -28.00 -0.45 -9.27
CA ALA A 267 -27.78 -1.29 -8.10
C ALA A 267 -27.94 -0.44 -6.81
N GLU A 268 -28.40 -1.08 -5.73
CA GLU A 268 -28.55 -0.41 -4.44
C GLU A 268 -27.18 -0.13 -3.81
N GLY A 269 -26.99 1.11 -3.35
CA GLY A 269 -25.83 1.54 -2.57
C GLY A 269 -26.20 1.67 -1.10
N THR A 270 -25.23 1.46 -0.21
CA THR A 270 -25.44 1.59 1.23
C THR A 270 -24.34 2.39 1.91
N PHE A 271 -24.69 3.09 3.00
CA PHE A 271 -23.76 3.74 3.93
C PHE A 271 -24.44 3.88 5.30
N LYS A 272 -23.70 4.17 6.37
CA LYS A 272 -24.29 4.32 7.71
C LYS A 272 -24.28 5.77 8.16
N VAL A 273 -25.39 6.21 8.73
CA VAL A 273 -25.45 7.45 9.51
C VAL A 273 -25.15 7.12 10.96
N ARG A 274 -24.10 7.74 11.47
CA ARG A 274 -23.52 7.46 12.79
C ARG A 274 -23.47 8.74 13.62
N LEU A 275 -23.36 8.60 14.93
CA LEU A 275 -23.09 9.76 15.79
C LEU A 275 -21.78 10.44 15.37
N PRO A 276 -21.70 11.80 15.41
CA PRO A 276 -20.50 12.52 15.03
C PRO A 276 -19.32 12.16 15.94
N ALA A 277 -18.11 12.35 15.42
CA ALA A 277 -16.90 12.12 16.19
C ALA A 277 -16.82 13.11 17.37
N PRO A 278 -16.63 12.64 18.62
CA PRO A 278 -16.40 13.52 19.75
C PRO A 278 -15.07 14.27 19.56
N ALA A 279 -15.07 15.60 19.75
CA ALA A 279 -13.85 16.39 19.66
C ALA A 279 -13.00 16.22 20.94
N PRO A 280 -11.76 15.70 20.87
CA PRO A 280 -10.91 15.57 22.05
C PRO A 280 -10.53 16.94 22.63
N ARG A 281 -10.72 17.13 23.94
CA ARG A 281 -10.32 18.36 24.66
C ARG A 281 -8.87 18.32 25.09
N GLY A 282 -8.38 17.17 25.55
CA GLY A 282 -7.00 17.02 25.97
C GLY A 282 -6.71 15.68 26.61
N GLU A 283 -5.41 15.44 26.81
CA GLU A 283 -4.85 14.28 27.50
C GLU A 283 -3.83 14.75 28.53
N SER A 284 -3.78 14.07 29.67
CA SER A 284 -2.79 14.31 30.73
C SER A 284 -2.12 12.99 31.08
N PRO A 285 -0.98 12.66 30.45
CA PRO A 285 -0.28 11.41 30.69
C PRO A 285 0.49 11.45 32.01
N GLY A 286 0.25 10.43 32.84
CA GLY A 286 1.06 10.06 34.00
C GLY A 286 2.08 8.98 33.65
N GLN A 287 2.52 8.23 34.67
CA GLN A 287 3.48 7.13 34.51
C GLN A 287 2.80 5.80 34.12
N ALA A 288 1.67 5.47 34.75
CA ALA A 288 0.94 4.22 34.52
C ALA A 288 -0.52 4.46 34.06
N GLU A 289 -1.00 5.69 34.12
CA GLU A 289 -2.37 6.07 33.74
C GLU A 289 -2.38 7.39 32.95
N VAL A 290 -3.43 7.59 32.17
CA VAL A 290 -3.72 8.83 31.45
C VAL A 290 -5.15 9.29 31.74
N ASP A 291 -5.32 10.58 31.99
CA ASP A 291 -6.63 11.23 32.02
C ASP A 291 -6.96 11.79 30.63
N LEU A 292 -8.08 11.35 30.07
CA LEU A 292 -8.55 11.71 28.73
C LEU A 292 -9.88 12.46 28.81
N ALA A 293 -10.06 13.50 28.00
CA ALA A 293 -11.28 14.30 27.97
C ALA A 293 -11.71 14.67 26.55
N TRP A 294 -13.01 14.74 26.29
CA TRP A 294 -13.60 15.13 25.00
C TRP A 294 -14.91 15.91 25.16
N ASN A 295 -15.38 16.53 24.09
CA ASN A 295 -16.67 17.23 24.04
C ASN A 295 -17.83 16.22 24.00
N PRO A 296 -18.95 16.50 24.70
CA PRO A 296 -20.12 15.65 24.64
C PRO A 296 -20.71 15.62 23.23
N VAL A 297 -21.19 14.45 22.80
CA VAL A 297 -21.94 14.28 21.56
C VAL A 297 -23.43 14.14 21.88
N ALA A 298 -24.26 14.93 21.21
CA ALA A 298 -25.71 14.84 21.36
C ALA A 298 -26.22 13.43 21.03
N GLN A 299 -27.21 12.94 21.77
CA GLN A 299 -27.79 11.58 21.65
C GLN A 299 -26.84 10.42 21.99
N ALA A 300 -25.58 10.68 22.38
CA ALA A 300 -24.70 9.63 22.87
C ALA A 300 -25.18 9.07 24.21
N LYS A 301 -25.21 7.74 24.34
CA LYS A 301 -25.46 7.02 25.61
C LYS A 301 -24.18 6.54 26.30
N GLY A 302 -23.04 6.71 25.63
CA GLY A 302 -21.71 6.47 26.19
C GLY A 302 -20.63 6.67 25.13
N TYR A 303 -19.42 6.25 25.43
CA TYR A 303 -18.24 6.42 24.59
C TYR A 303 -17.38 5.16 24.61
N LEU A 304 -16.69 4.92 23.49
CA LEU A 304 -15.61 3.96 23.36
C LEU A 304 -14.31 4.72 23.17
N VAL A 305 -13.32 4.42 23.99
CA VAL A 305 -11.97 4.97 23.89
C VAL A 305 -11.04 3.84 23.49
N THR A 306 -10.39 3.96 22.34
CA THR A 306 -9.40 2.99 21.88
C THR A 306 -8.00 3.56 22.08
N LEU A 307 -7.17 2.88 22.87
CA LEU A 307 -5.76 3.18 23.06
C LEU A 307 -4.90 2.14 22.35
N THR A 308 -3.84 2.58 21.67
CA THR A 308 -2.90 1.71 20.98
C THR A 308 -1.49 2.15 21.32
N ALA A 309 -0.79 1.35 22.13
CA ALA A 309 0.64 1.53 22.37
C ALA A 309 1.43 1.24 21.09
N GLU A 310 2.57 1.87 20.91
CA GLU A 310 3.45 1.64 19.77
C GLU A 310 3.88 0.16 19.69
N GLY A 311 3.60 -0.49 18.55
CA GLY A 311 3.82 -1.93 18.36
C GLY A 311 2.85 -2.84 19.09
N GLY A 312 1.88 -2.31 19.84
CA GLY A 312 0.89 -3.07 20.60
C GLY A 312 -0.48 -3.19 19.92
N ALA A 313 -1.29 -4.12 20.41
CA ALA A 313 -2.68 -4.28 19.97
C ALA A 313 -3.58 -3.15 20.54
N PRO A 314 -4.62 -2.71 19.79
CA PRO A 314 -5.55 -1.71 20.28
C PRO A 314 -6.41 -2.25 21.43
N LYS A 315 -6.48 -1.50 22.53
CA LYS A 315 -7.35 -1.76 23.69
C LYS A 315 -8.51 -0.78 23.69
N THR A 316 -9.75 -1.29 23.71
CA THR A 316 -10.96 -0.46 23.75
C THR A 316 -11.60 -0.50 25.13
N LEU A 317 -11.84 0.67 25.69
CA LEU A 317 -12.49 0.91 26.97
C LEU A 317 -13.83 1.60 26.74
N SER A 318 -14.79 1.41 27.65
CA SER A 318 -16.13 2.00 27.56
C SER A 318 -16.42 2.85 28.79
N THR A 319 -17.03 4.02 28.59
CA THR A 319 -17.48 4.92 29.67
C THR A 319 -18.79 5.61 29.31
N THR A 320 -19.51 6.15 30.28
CA THR A 320 -20.72 6.98 30.07
C THR A 320 -20.42 8.49 30.16
N GLY A 321 -19.33 8.86 30.84
CA GLY A 321 -18.91 10.26 30.99
C GLY A 321 -18.07 10.77 29.80
N THR A 322 -17.75 12.06 29.83
CA THR A 322 -16.87 12.71 28.83
C THR A 322 -15.39 12.72 29.22
N THR A 323 -15.03 11.93 30.23
CA THR A 323 -13.69 11.76 30.73
C THR A 323 -13.44 10.28 31.05
N LEU A 324 -12.19 9.84 30.88
CA LEU A 324 -11.77 8.48 31.25
C LEU A 324 -10.33 8.50 31.75
N ARG A 325 -10.12 7.90 32.91
CA ARG A 325 -8.80 7.52 33.40
C ARG A 325 -8.50 6.10 32.89
N ALA A 326 -7.41 5.94 32.15
CA ALA A 326 -7.07 4.68 31.48
C ALA A 326 -5.64 4.24 31.81
N PRO A 327 -5.39 2.94 32.01
CA PRO A 327 -4.05 2.41 32.21
C PRO A 327 -3.23 2.48 30.92
N ILE A 328 -1.95 2.85 31.02
CA ILE A 328 -1.00 2.99 29.92
C ILE A 328 0.35 2.33 30.28
N GLY A 329 1.08 1.87 29.26
CA GLY A 329 2.47 1.45 29.39
C GLY A 329 3.44 2.58 29.07
N PRO A 330 4.75 2.40 29.32
CA PRO A 330 5.78 3.36 28.92
C PRO A 330 5.83 3.49 27.39
N GLY A 331 6.31 4.65 26.92
CA GLY A 331 6.49 4.90 25.49
C GLY A 331 5.30 5.61 24.82
N ARG A 332 5.30 5.60 23.48
CA ARG A 332 4.33 6.34 22.67
C ARG A 332 3.01 5.59 22.60
N THR A 333 1.91 6.30 22.86
CA THR A 333 0.55 5.76 22.77
C THR A 333 -0.30 6.68 21.91
N SER A 334 -1.14 6.07 21.08
CA SER A 334 -2.20 6.78 20.35
C SER A 334 -3.56 6.47 20.96
N TRP A 335 -4.49 7.43 20.92
CA TRP A 335 -5.84 7.22 21.38
C TRP A 335 -6.86 7.91 20.47
N LYS A 336 -8.05 7.33 20.37
CA LYS A 336 -9.22 7.90 19.69
C LYS A 336 -10.47 7.61 20.49
N VAL A 337 -11.49 8.43 20.30
CA VAL A 337 -12.79 8.27 20.98
C VAL A 337 -13.94 8.26 19.96
N ALA A 338 -14.94 7.43 20.20
CA ALA A 338 -16.18 7.37 19.45
C ALA A 338 -17.37 7.40 20.41
N ALA A 339 -18.44 8.13 20.05
CA ALA A 339 -19.70 8.06 20.80
C ALA A 339 -20.39 6.71 20.56
N LYS A 340 -21.26 6.29 21.48
CA LYS A 340 -22.16 5.13 21.33
C LYS A 340 -23.61 5.58 21.33
N ASP A 341 -24.40 4.99 20.43
CA ASP A 341 -25.84 5.19 20.43
C ASP A 341 -26.53 4.34 21.52
N GLU A 342 -27.86 4.43 21.60
CA GLU A 342 -28.69 3.69 22.55
C GLU A 342 -28.62 2.17 22.38
N LYS A 343 -28.32 1.69 21.17
CA LYS A 343 -28.12 0.27 20.86
C LYS A 343 -26.66 -0.17 21.12
N GLY A 344 -25.82 0.72 21.65
CA GLY A 344 -24.40 0.48 21.90
C GLY A 344 -23.52 0.49 20.64
N ARG A 345 -24.05 0.88 19.47
CA ARG A 345 -23.30 0.91 18.21
C ARG A 345 -22.31 2.09 18.22
N PRO A 346 -21.06 1.89 17.76
CA PRO A 346 -20.07 2.95 17.71
C PRO A 346 -20.36 3.96 16.59
N GLY A 347 -20.29 5.24 16.95
CA GLY A 347 -20.31 6.39 16.07
C GLY A 347 -19.02 6.53 15.25
N LEU A 348 -18.84 7.68 14.62
CA LEU A 348 -17.56 8.03 14.01
C LEU A 348 -16.49 8.21 15.08
N SER A 349 -15.26 7.81 14.75
CA SER A 349 -14.12 8.01 15.65
C SER A 349 -13.49 9.37 15.40
N SER A 350 -12.98 9.99 16.46
CA SER A 350 -12.06 11.12 16.33
C SER A 350 -10.81 10.71 15.56
N GLU A 351 -10.11 11.69 15.00
CA GLU A 351 -8.73 11.49 14.58
C GLU A 351 -7.88 11.02 15.77
N PRO A 352 -6.89 10.12 15.56
CA PRO A 352 -6.07 9.61 16.63
C PRO A 352 -5.11 10.68 17.14
N ARG A 353 -5.18 10.98 18.44
CA ARG A 353 -4.20 11.81 19.13
C ARG A 353 -3.06 10.94 19.66
N ARG A 354 -1.87 11.52 19.81
CA ARG A 354 -0.67 10.80 20.27
C ARG A 354 -0.05 11.52 21.45
N PHE A 355 0.42 10.75 22.42
CA PHE A 355 1.20 11.24 23.55
C PHE A 355 2.30 10.22 23.90
N THR A 356 3.25 10.64 24.72
CA THR A 356 4.27 9.76 25.30
C THR A 356 4.03 9.68 26.80
N ALA A 357 3.95 8.47 27.34
CA ALA A 357 3.84 8.26 28.78
C ALA A 357 5.06 8.85 29.49
N ARG A 358 4.89 9.37 30.72
CA ARG A 358 6.04 9.86 31.48
C ARG A 358 6.91 8.67 31.85
N THR A 359 8.14 8.65 31.36
CA THR A 359 9.13 7.65 31.77
C THR A 359 9.44 7.85 33.26
N PRO A 360 9.45 6.79 34.09
CA PRO A 360 9.99 6.91 35.44
C PRO A 360 11.45 7.39 35.35
N ALA A 361 11.83 8.33 36.22
CA ALA A 361 13.20 8.84 36.26
C ALA A 361 14.17 7.67 36.50
N ARG A 362 15.14 7.50 35.60
CA ARG A 362 16.21 6.50 35.74
C ARG A 362 16.93 6.74 37.08
N PRO A 363 17.14 5.73 37.93
CA PRO A 363 18.08 5.87 39.03
C PRO A 363 19.49 5.95 38.44
N GLU A 364 20.08 7.14 38.42
CA GLU A 364 21.47 7.30 37.99
C GLU A 364 22.41 6.88 39.13
N VAL A 365 23.36 6.01 38.78
CA VAL A 365 24.56 5.71 39.58
C VAL A 365 25.73 6.03 38.68
N SER A 366 26.53 7.03 39.04
CA SER A 366 27.81 7.33 38.38
C SER A 366 28.96 7.10 39.36
N VAL A 367 30.05 6.54 38.84
CA VAL A 367 31.32 6.38 39.56
C VAL A 367 32.22 7.54 39.18
N VAL A 368 32.62 8.36 40.16
CA VAL A 368 33.44 9.55 39.91
C VAL A 368 34.94 9.23 39.88
N SER A 369 35.36 8.19 40.61
CA SER A 369 36.76 7.77 40.78
C SER A 369 36.78 6.29 41.16
N PRO A 370 37.79 5.50 40.71
CA PRO A 370 38.85 5.86 39.75
C PRO A 370 38.31 6.05 38.32
N ALA A 371 39.00 6.84 37.50
CA ALA A 371 38.70 6.93 36.07
C ALA A 371 39.20 5.67 35.32
N PRO A 372 38.62 5.34 34.15
CA PRO A 372 39.11 4.23 33.35
C PRO A 372 40.61 4.39 33.03
N GLY A 373 41.43 3.41 33.42
CA GLY A 373 42.87 3.40 33.17
C GLY A 373 43.73 4.21 34.16
N GLU A 374 43.19 4.64 35.29
CA GLU A 374 43.94 5.29 36.36
C GLU A 374 44.73 4.27 37.20
N ASP A 375 45.97 4.63 37.57
CA ASP A 375 46.81 3.86 38.49
C ASP A 375 46.50 4.26 39.94
N VAL A 376 46.03 3.31 40.74
CA VAL A 376 45.66 3.54 42.15
C VAL A 376 46.58 2.75 43.07
N HIS A 377 47.18 3.40 44.07
CA HIS A 377 48.14 2.75 44.99
C HIS A 377 47.46 2.28 46.29
N GLY A 378 47.32 0.96 46.45
CA GLY A 378 47.03 0.26 47.72
C GLY A 378 45.59 0.31 48.26
N ALA A 379 44.82 1.36 48.01
CA ALA A 379 43.41 1.42 48.40
C ALA A 379 42.57 2.18 47.37
N LEU A 380 41.43 1.61 46.99
CA LEU A 380 40.50 2.21 46.04
C LEU A 380 39.43 3.02 46.77
N VAL A 381 39.19 4.24 46.32
CA VAL A 381 38.07 5.06 46.82
C VAL A 381 37.05 5.23 45.70
N VAL A 382 35.88 4.61 45.89
CA VAL A 382 34.75 4.66 44.97
C VAL A 382 33.74 5.66 45.48
N ARG A 383 33.34 6.62 44.66
CA ARG A 383 32.25 7.54 44.99
C ARG A 383 31.05 7.29 44.08
N LEU A 384 29.92 6.94 44.70
CA LEU A 384 28.64 6.75 44.04
C LEU A 384 27.83 8.04 44.15
N GLU A 385 27.57 8.71 43.03
CA GLU A 385 26.64 9.85 43.00
C GLU A 385 25.22 9.35 42.69
N GLY A 386 24.25 9.75 43.52
CA GLY A 386 22.84 9.41 43.34
C GLY A 386 22.22 8.65 44.52
N LYS A 387 21.43 7.62 44.21
CA LYS A 387 20.70 6.77 45.18
C LYS A 387 21.62 5.71 45.82
N PRO A 388 21.24 5.08 46.96
CA PRO A 388 21.95 3.91 47.47
C PRO A 388 21.99 2.81 46.41
N GLY A 389 23.15 2.17 46.28
CA GLY A 389 23.45 1.20 45.23
C GLY A 389 24.18 -0.02 45.77
N GLU A 390 24.50 -0.95 44.89
CA GLU A 390 25.38 -2.07 45.20
C GLU A 390 26.64 -1.97 44.33
N VAL A 391 27.77 -2.38 44.89
CA VAL A 391 29.07 -2.39 44.20
C VAL A 391 29.76 -3.74 44.33
N ALA A 392 30.49 -4.13 43.28
CA ALA A 392 31.31 -5.33 43.20
C ALA A 392 32.65 -4.98 42.52
N VAL A 393 33.73 -5.63 42.94
CA VAL A 393 35.03 -5.56 42.25
C VAL A 393 35.35 -6.93 41.69
N ASP A 394 35.80 -6.96 40.44
CA ASP A 394 35.96 -8.16 39.63
C ASP A 394 34.72 -9.04 39.66
N GLU A 395 34.90 -10.36 39.72
CA GLU A 395 33.80 -11.33 39.80
C GLU A 395 33.21 -11.50 41.21
N ALA A 396 33.52 -10.60 42.15
CA ALA A 396 32.94 -10.64 43.48
C ALA A 396 31.42 -10.36 43.46
N ALA A 397 30.72 -10.82 44.49
CA ALA A 397 29.31 -10.54 44.69
C ALA A 397 29.08 -9.06 45.05
N PHE A 398 27.96 -8.51 44.58
CA PHE A 398 27.52 -7.16 44.90
C PHE A 398 27.25 -7.00 46.40
N VAL A 399 27.84 -5.94 46.98
CA VAL A 399 27.64 -5.56 48.39
C VAL A 399 26.85 -4.24 48.45
N PRO A 400 25.82 -4.13 49.30
CA PRO A 400 25.07 -2.88 49.48
C PRO A 400 25.97 -1.75 49.99
N ALA A 401 25.90 -0.59 49.33
CA ALA A 401 26.57 0.63 49.74
C ALA A 401 25.53 1.76 49.91
N PRO A 402 25.40 2.36 51.11
CA PRO A 402 24.64 3.60 51.25
C PRO A 402 25.35 4.65 50.38
N GLY A 403 24.61 5.32 49.47
CA GLY A 403 25.21 6.24 48.50
C GLY A 403 26.23 7.18 49.15
N GLY A 404 27.42 7.31 48.56
CA GLY A 404 28.55 7.97 49.21
C GLY A 404 29.91 7.41 48.76
N THR A 405 30.92 7.58 49.63
CA THR A 405 32.30 7.16 49.40
C THR A 405 32.56 5.80 50.05
N LEU A 406 32.95 4.81 49.26
CA LEU A 406 33.40 3.49 49.70
C LEU A 406 34.91 3.40 49.57
N ARG A 407 35.59 2.92 50.62
CA ARG A 407 37.01 2.60 50.58
C ARG A 407 37.19 1.08 50.55
N LEU A 408 38.02 0.60 49.63
CA LEU A 408 38.40 -0.80 49.50
C LEU A 408 39.90 -0.91 49.72
N ASP A 409 40.30 -1.64 50.76
CA ASP A 409 41.69 -1.85 51.12
C ASP A 409 42.20 -3.22 50.61
N ALA A 410 43.52 -3.35 50.46
CA ALA A 410 44.21 -4.61 50.15
C ALA A 410 43.91 -5.25 48.77
N LEU A 411 43.75 -4.44 47.72
CA LEU A 411 43.72 -4.94 46.34
C LEU A 411 45.13 -5.38 45.89
N ALA A 412 45.22 -6.54 45.25
CA ALA A 412 46.48 -7.03 44.68
C ALA A 412 46.94 -6.13 43.52
N PRO A 413 48.24 -6.07 43.22
CA PRO A 413 48.72 -5.38 42.01
C PRO A 413 48.15 -6.04 40.74
N GLY A 414 47.63 -5.23 39.81
CA GLY A 414 47.00 -5.72 38.57
C GLY A 414 45.80 -4.90 38.12
N THR A 415 45.18 -5.30 37.00
CA THR A 415 43.98 -4.66 36.46
C THR A 415 42.72 -5.24 37.08
N HIS A 416 41.82 -4.37 37.54
CA HIS A 416 40.57 -4.72 38.21
C HIS A 416 39.38 -4.05 37.52
N THR A 417 38.19 -4.64 37.68
CA THR A 417 36.93 -4.12 37.13
C THR A 417 35.92 -3.84 38.23
N LEU A 418 35.56 -2.57 38.42
CA LEU A 418 34.49 -2.15 39.33
C LEU A 418 33.14 -2.17 38.61
N ARG A 419 32.15 -2.76 39.25
CA ARG A 419 30.75 -2.84 38.81
C ARG A 419 29.85 -2.17 39.83
N ALA A 420 28.91 -1.33 39.38
CA ALA A 420 27.97 -0.63 40.24
C ALA A 420 26.54 -0.68 39.65
N ARG A 421 25.52 -0.87 40.50
CA ARG A 421 24.11 -0.83 40.08
C ARG A 421 23.21 -0.18 41.13
N ALA A 422 22.08 0.39 40.71
CA ALA A 422 21.07 0.87 41.64
C ALA A 422 20.32 -0.30 42.28
N LEU A 423 20.03 -0.19 43.58
CA LEU A 423 19.25 -1.21 44.30
C LEU A 423 17.89 -1.47 43.62
N GLY A 424 17.58 -2.73 43.36
CA GLY A 424 16.32 -3.15 42.70
C GLY A 424 16.31 -3.03 41.18
N THR A 425 17.47 -2.84 40.54
CA THR A 425 17.59 -2.77 39.07
C THR A 425 18.58 -3.80 38.53
N THR A 426 18.53 -4.06 37.22
CA THR A 426 19.47 -4.94 36.50
C THR A 426 20.46 -4.19 35.62
N GLU A 427 20.42 -2.86 35.59
CA GLU A 427 21.38 -2.04 34.83
C GLU A 427 22.64 -1.81 35.66
N GLU A 428 23.81 -1.96 35.02
CA GLU A 428 25.12 -1.86 35.65
C GLU A 428 26.00 -0.82 34.93
N VAL A 429 26.85 -0.16 35.71
CA VAL A 429 27.96 0.67 35.23
C VAL A 429 29.27 -0.01 35.59
N THR A 430 30.17 -0.12 34.63
CA THR A 430 31.44 -0.83 34.76
C THR A 430 32.62 0.11 34.48
N VAL A 431 33.66 0.06 35.32
CA VAL A 431 34.89 0.86 35.20
C VAL A 431 36.12 -0.03 35.45
N SER A 432 37.12 0.03 34.56
CA SER A 432 38.38 -0.72 34.71
C SER A 432 39.52 0.19 35.15
N PHE A 433 40.33 -0.25 36.11
CA PHE A 433 41.46 0.49 36.67
C PHE A 433 42.64 -0.44 36.98
N THR A 434 43.83 0.10 37.22
CA THR A 434 45.04 -0.69 37.51
C THR A 434 45.60 -0.32 38.89
N VAL A 435 46.05 -1.32 39.64
CA VAL A 435 46.71 -1.15 40.95
C VAL A 435 48.19 -1.45 40.79
N SER A 436 49.05 -0.45 41.03
CA SER A 436 50.50 -0.55 40.84
C SER A 436 51.22 -1.02 42.14
N PRO A 437 52.26 -1.87 42.04
CA PRO A 437 53.02 -2.34 43.21
C PRO A 437 53.78 -1.18 43.90
N ARG A 438 53.87 -1.19 45.24
CA ARG A 438 54.67 -0.22 46.01
C ARG A 438 56.16 -0.58 45.91
N VAL A 439 57.03 0.41 45.67
CA VAL A 439 58.50 0.25 45.59
C VAL A 439 59.17 1.14 46.63
N ALA A 440 60.17 0.62 47.35
CA ALA A 440 60.92 1.37 48.36
C ALA A 440 61.81 2.46 47.74
N ALA A 441 61.80 3.67 48.31
CA ALA A 441 62.50 4.85 47.80
C ALA A 441 63.65 5.33 48.71
N ARG A 442 63.61 5.08 50.03
CA ARG A 442 64.65 5.49 51.00
C ARG A 442 64.73 4.56 52.22
N ALA A 443 65.83 4.62 52.99
CA ALA A 443 66.01 3.84 54.21
C ALA A 443 66.29 4.72 55.44
N GLU A 444 65.56 4.51 56.53
CA GLU A 444 65.85 5.14 57.83
C GLU A 444 66.60 4.18 58.74
N LEU A 445 67.75 4.63 59.27
CA LEU A 445 68.62 3.87 60.16
C LEU A 445 68.64 4.51 61.56
N SER A 446 68.48 3.69 62.61
CA SER A 446 68.62 4.10 64.01
C SER A 446 69.53 3.15 64.78
N VAL A 447 70.36 3.70 65.66
CA VAL A 447 71.39 2.97 66.42
C VAL A 447 71.31 3.34 67.90
N ALA A 448 71.37 2.35 68.79
CA ALA A 448 71.35 2.60 70.25
C ALA A 448 72.20 1.57 71.04
N PRO A 449 73.08 2.03 71.98
CA PRO A 449 73.40 3.43 72.25
C PRO A 449 74.18 4.07 71.09
N ASP A 450 74.12 5.40 70.98
CA ASP A 450 74.78 6.19 69.94
C ASP A 450 76.26 6.51 70.26
N ALA A 451 76.74 6.09 71.44
CA ALA A 451 78.14 6.12 71.83
C ALA A 451 78.55 4.81 72.51
N LEU A 452 79.69 4.26 72.10
CA LEU A 452 80.27 3.02 72.63
C LEU A 452 81.74 3.24 72.98
N ALA A 453 82.25 2.46 73.94
CA ALA A 453 83.68 2.40 74.19
C ALA A 453 84.36 1.59 73.07
N CYS A 454 85.48 2.09 72.52
CA CYS A 454 86.26 1.35 71.53
C CYS A 454 87.13 0.27 72.21
N ASP A 455 86.48 -0.79 72.71
CA ASP A 455 87.10 -1.91 73.44
C ASP A 455 87.05 -3.23 72.65
N GLY A 456 86.47 -3.22 71.45
CA GLY A 456 86.31 -4.39 70.59
C GLY A 456 85.13 -5.31 70.95
N VAL A 457 84.35 -4.96 71.98
CA VAL A 457 83.28 -5.82 72.53
C VAL A 457 81.97 -5.07 72.74
N SER A 458 82.01 -3.76 72.97
CA SER A 458 80.83 -2.91 73.15
C SER A 458 79.95 -2.92 71.89
N GLN A 459 78.64 -3.14 72.08
CA GLN A 459 77.67 -3.29 70.99
C GLN A 459 76.52 -2.28 71.06
N ALA A 460 76.02 -1.90 69.89
CA ALA A 460 74.77 -1.17 69.70
C ALA A 460 73.80 -1.96 68.81
N ALA A 461 72.51 -1.84 69.10
CA ALA A 461 71.45 -2.37 68.26
C ALA A 461 71.21 -1.41 67.07
N VAL A 462 71.01 -1.97 65.87
CA VAL A 462 70.72 -1.24 64.65
C VAL A 462 69.33 -1.63 64.15
N VAL A 463 68.48 -0.64 63.90
CA VAL A 463 67.13 -0.83 63.34
C VAL A 463 67.00 -0.05 62.05
N VAL A 464 66.57 -0.72 60.99
CA VAL A 464 66.38 -0.17 59.63
C VAL A 464 64.92 -0.21 59.23
N ARG A 465 64.43 0.82 58.54
CA ARG A 465 63.09 0.88 57.93
C ARG A 465 63.18 1.31 56.48
N LEU A 466 62.55 0.57 55.57
CA LEU A 466 62.39 0.98 54.17
C LEU A 466 61.10 1.77 54.02
N LEU A 467 61.18 2.91 53.35
CA LEU A 467 60.06 3.80 53.13
C LEU A 467 59.83 4.04 51.63
N ASP A 468 58.58 4.18 51.21
CA ASP A 468 58.24 4.69 49.88
C ASP A 468 58.47 6.22 49.78
N ASP A 469 58.20 6.79 48.61
CA ASP A 469 58.34 8.21 48.30
C ASP A 469 57.45 9.12 49.18
N ARG A 470 56.46 8.55 49.88
CA ARG A 470 55.56 9.26 50.80
C ARG A 470 55.89 9.04 52.27
N GLY A 471 56.85 8.17 52.57
CA GLY A 471 57.27 7.87 53.94
C GLY A 471 56.48 6.75 54.61
N ASP A 472 55.72 5.94 53.86
CA ASP A 472 55.10 4.73 54.39
C ASP A 472 56.09 3.56 54.36
N VAL A 473 56.01 2.66 55.35
CA VAL A 473 56.88 1.48 55.42
C VAL A 473 56.57 0.49 54.31
N VAL A 474 57.60 0.03 53.60
CA VAL A 474 57.52 -0.97 52.53
C VAL A 474 58.31 -2.22 52.91
N ASP A 475 57.79 -3.39 52.60
CA ASP A 475 58.50 -4.66 52.78
C ASP A 475 59.56 -4.86 51.67
N GLY A 476 60.75 -5.35 52.03
CA GLY A 476 61.84 -5.64 51.10
C GLY A 476 62.60 -6.92 51.43
N ALA A 477 63.12 -7.61 50.41
CA ALA A 477 63.99 -8.77 50.58
C ALA A 477 65.45 -8.39 50.29
N GLY A 478 66.38 -8.77 51.17
CA GLY A 478 67.83 -8.71 50.90
C GLY A 478 68.53 -7.39 51.26
N LEU A 479 68.34 -6.88 52.47
CA LEU A 479 69.10 -5.73 52.98
C LEU A 479 70.40 -6.16 53.65
N HIS A 480 71.47 -5.43 53.34
CA HIS A 480 72.79 -5.59 53.94
C HIS A 480 73.17 -4.33 54.71
N LEU A 481 73.76 -4.53 55.88
CA LEU A 481 74.34 -3.47 56.70
C LEU A 481 75.85 -3.51 56.56
N ALA A 482 76.49 -2.37 56.34
CA ALA A 482 77.94 -2.23 56.26
C ALA A 482 78.44 -1.17 57.25
N ALA A 483 79.63 -1.39 57.80
CA ALA A 483 80.32 -0.47 58.71
C ALA A 483 81.74 -0.16 58.20
N GLN A 484 82.25 1.03 58.50
CA GLN A 484 83.58 1.45 58.06
C GLN A 484 84.72 0.87 58.89
N HIS A 485 84.60 0.80 60.21
CA HIS A 485 85.70 0.36 61.09
C HIS A 485 85.32 -0.78 62.04
N GLY A 486 84.05 -0.91 62.42
CA GLY A 486 83.55 -1.98 63.29
C GLY A 486 82.97 -3.17 62.54
N ILE A 487 82.33 -4.09 63.29
CA ILE A 487 81.72 -5.31 62.73
C ILE A 487 80.21 -5.24 62.91
N VAL A 488 79.48 -5.59 61.86
CA VAL A 488 78.00 -5.64 61.85
C VAL A 488 77.49 -7.07 61.66
N THR A 489 76.29 -7.33 62.16
CA THR A 489 75.57 -8.58 61.90
C THR A 489 74.62 -8.45 60.71
N ALA A 490 74.28 -9.60 60.09
CA ALA A 490 73.27 -9.65 59.04
C ALA A 490 71.92 -9.17 59.58
N LEU A 491 71.23 -8.36 58.78
CA LEU A 491 69.92 -7.84 59.13
C LEU A 491 68.87 -8.94 59.09
N THR A 492 68.05 -9.02 60.13
CA THR A 492 66.93 -9.97 60.23
C THR A 492 65.61 -9.22 60.30
N ALA A 493 64.55 -9.78 59.71
CA ALA A 493 63.23 -9.16 59.74
C ALA A 493 62.70 -9.07 61.18
N GLY A 494 62.36 -7.86 61.60
CA GLY A 494 61.74 -7.53 62.88
C GLY A 494 60.26 -7.18 62.74
N PRO A 495 59.58 -6.89 63.86
CA PRO A 495 58.18 -6.51 63.85
C PRO A 495 57.95 -5.16 63.14
N SER A 496 56.75 -4.99 62.59
CA SER A 496 56.29 -3.74 61.96
C SER A 496 57.14 -3.24 60.78
N GLY A 497 57.63 -4.15 59.94
CA GLY A 497 58.36 -3.82 58.70
C GLY A 497 59.74 -3.19 58.94
N THR A 498 60.40 -3.59 60.04
CA THR A 498 61.76 -3.14 60.37
C THR A 498 62.76 -4.29 60.21
N TRP A 499 64.03 -3.96 60.01
CA TRP A 499 65.12 -4.94 60.04
C TRP A 499 66.06 -4.66 61.21
N LEU A 500 66.44 -5.71 61.91
CA LEU A 500 67.23 -5.65 63.14
C LEU A 500 68.61 -6.26 62.90
N GLY A 501 69.63 -5.54 63.35
CA GLY A 501 71.01 -5.99 63.38
C GLY A 501 71.74 -5.40 64.59
N SER A 502 73.04 -5.61 64.64
CA SER A 502 73.90 -5.06 65.68
C SER A 502 75.24 -4.62 65.10
N TYR A 503 75.81 -3.59 65.73
CA TYR A 503 77.13 -3.07 65.46
C TYR A 503 78.02 -3.30 66.68
N THR A 504 79.25 -3.78 66.47
CA THR A 504 80.28 -3.93 67.50
C THR A 504 81.43 -2.96 67.22
N ALA A 505 81.75 -2.12 68.21
CA ALA A 505 82.79 -1.10 68.08
C ALA A 505 84.20 -1.72 67.91
N PRO A 506 85.12 -1.08 67.17
CA PRO A 506 86.49 -1.58 67.00
C PRO A 506 87.31 -1.51 68.30
N PRO A 507 88.42 -2.27 68.40
CA PRO A 507 89.26 -2.34 69.61
C PRO A 507 90.14 -1.10 69.86
N THR A 508 90.18 -0.14 68.93
CA THR A 508 90.95 1.11 69.04
C THR A 508 90.15 2.26 68.46
N VAL A 509 90.23 3.45 69.07
CA VAL A 509 89.51 4.66 68.61
C VAL A 509 90.01 5.07 67.21
N PRO A 510 89.15 5.03 66.17
CA PRO A 510 89.52 5.43 64.82
C PRO A 510 89.60 6.97 64.67
N ALA A 511 90.22 7.44 63.60
CA ALA A 511 90.30 8.87 63.29
C ALA A 511 88.97 9.34 62.64
N GLY A 512 87.98 9.69 63.47
CA GLY A 512 86.67 10.20 63.05
C GLY A 512 85.50 9.38 63.58
N ASP A 513 84.29 9.81 63.25
CA ASP A 513 83.05 9.12 63.64
C ASP A 513 82.81 7.88 62.76
N GLU A 514 82.12 6.87 63.29
CA GLU A 514 81.74 5.68 62.54
C GLU A 514 80.57 5.95 61.60
N VAL A 515 80.65 5.43 60.37
CA VAL A 515 79.55 5.49 59.38
C VAL A 515 78.98 4.09 59.13
N LEU A 516 77.66 3.97 59.28
CA LEU A 516 76.88 2.80 58.90
C LEU A 516 76.08 3.07 57.62
N SER A 517 76.12 2.14 56.68
CA SER A 517 75.41 2.23 55.40
C SER A 517 74.45 1.06 55.22
N VAL A 518 73.27 1.34 54.67
CA VAL A 518 72.27 0.32 54.31
C VAL A 518 72.29 0.12 52.79
N CYS A 519 72.46 -1.12 52.37
CA CYS A 519 72.63 -1.47 50.97
C CYS A 519 71.68 -2.58 50.51
N PRO A 520 71.22 -2.53 49.25
CA PRO A 520 70.40 -3.59 48.65
C PRO A 520 71.23 -4.81 48.20
N ASP A 521 72.56 -4.72 48.22
CA ASP A 521 73.49 -5.78 47.82
C ASP A 521 74.64 -5.97 48.83
N GLU A 522 75.20 -7.18 48.92
CA GLU A 522 76.25 -7.55 49.89
C GLU A 522 77.56 -6.77 49.67
N ALA A 523 77.86 -6.37 48.43
CA ALA A 523 79.04 -5.57 48.10
C ALA A 523 78.85 -4.08 48.41
N CYS A 524 77.64 -3.65 48.77
CA CYS A 524 77.29 -2.28 49.18
C CYS A 524 77.74 -1.21 48.16
N THR A 525 77.50 -1.49 46.88
CA THR A 525 78.00 -0.65 45.77
C THR A 525 77.16 0.60 45.53
N SER A 526 75.93 0.64 46.04
CA SER A 526 75.01 1.80 45.95
C SER A 526 74.16 1.89 47.22
N PRO A 527 74.65 2.59 48.27
CA PRO A 527 73.89 2.73 49.50
C PRO A 527 72.58 3.49 49.26
N LEU A 528 71.51 3.04 49.92
CA LEU A 528 70.22 3.74 49.93
C LEU A 528 70.40 5.09 50.63
N ALA A 529 69.78 6.12 50.06
CA ALA A 529 69.83 7.49 50.56
C ALA A 529 69.13 7.65 51.91
#